data_AF-A0A0B4GMK8-F1
#
_entry.id   AF-A0A0B4GMK8-F1
#
_cell.length_a   1.000
_cell.length_b   1.000
_cell.length_c   1.000
_cell.angle_alpha   90.00
_cell.angle_beta   90.00
_cell.angle_gamma   90.00
#
_symmetry.space_group_name_H-M   'P 1'
#
loop_
_entity.id
_entity.type
_entity.pdbx_description
1 polymer ?
#
loop_
_entity_poly.entity_id
_entity_poly.type
_entity_poly.pdbx_seq_one_letter_code
_entity_poly.pdbx_strand_id
1 'polypeptide(L)'
;MGAHTPDAQLPASLTLLRRLQFAVHRNCTRPDARIILSSDTGQIRDGPTKPTCFAAAYAELSTGPDTQMVMYSSMEQGRPSDEELPVHEGHIMNLVRTLAKLRKEYGGKLAYGNSLLVGNLHSDVLNILAKTGRVTTRRDYDKWLFRMEHVPELKETLDLAGMHWGTASLEDCRLVASRTDIPRPP
;
A
#
# COMPACT_ATOMS: atom_id res chain seq x y z
N MET A 1 -12.65 -8.52 -23.73
CA MET A 1 -12.23 -7.14 -23.41
C MET A 1 -12.61 -6.88 -21.96
N GLY A 2 -11.65 -7.12 -21.07
CA GLY A 2 -11.86 -7.09 -19.61
C GLY A 2 -12.06 -5.67 -19.09
N ALA A 3 -12.73 -5.55 -17.94
CA ALA A 3 -12.88 -4.26 -17.28
C ALA A 3 -11.50 -3.71 -16.84
N HIS A 4 -11.37 -2.39 -16.73
CA HIS A 4 -10.11 -1.70 -16.34
C HIS A 4 -10.29 -0.86 -15.06
N THR A 5 -11.22 -1.29 -14.22
CA THR A 5 -11.39 -0.83 -12.85
C THR A 5 -10.48 -1.64 -11.91
N PRO A 6 -10.14 -1.16 -10.70
CA PRO A 6 -9.29 -1.92 -9.78
C PRO A 6 -9.80 -3.36 -9.54
N ASP A 7 -11.10 -3.55 -9.39
CA ASP A 7 -11.79 -4.84 -9.29
C ASP A 7 -11.52 -5.79 -10.47
N ALA A 8 -11.32 -5.27 -11.67
CA ALA A 8 -11.00 -6.06 -12.85
C ALA A 8 -9.49 -6.39 -12.98
N GLN A 9 -8.68 -5.83 -12.09
CA GLN A 9 -7.23 -6.00 -11.98
C GLN A 9 -6.84 -6.83 -10.76
N LEU A 10 -7.81 -7.57 -10.20
CA LEU A 10 -7.52 -8.57 -9.19
C LEU A 10 -6.65 -9.69 -9.80
N PRO A 11 -5.70 -10.24 -9.01
CA PRO A 11 -5.49 -9.97 -7.59
C PRO A 11 -4.57 -8.78 -7.28
N ALA A 12 -3.83 -8.22 -8.24
CA ALA A 12 -2.77 -7.24 -7.97
C ALA A 12 -3.27 -5.97 -7.26
N SER A 13 -4.48 -5.51 -7.60
CA SER A 13 -5.10 -4.32 -7.01
C SER A 13 -5.73 -4.53 -5.63
N LEU A 14 -5.76 -5.76 -5.08
CA LEU A 14 -6.59 -6.15 -3.94
C LEU A 14 -6.37 -5.27 -2.71
N THR A 15 -5.11 -4.91 -2.42
CA THR A 15 -4.76 -4.07 -1.26
C THR A 15 -5.40 -2.68 -1.36
N LEU A 16 -5.30 -2.05 -2.54
CA LEU A 16 -5.93 -0.75 -2.77
C LEU A 16 -7.46 -0.89 -2.78
N LEU A 17 -8.00 -1.90 -3.47
CA LEU A 17 -9.45 -2.11 -3.56
C LEU A 17 -10.09 -2.23 -2.18
N ARG A 18 -9.53 -3.04 -1.27
CA ARG A 18 -10.03 -3.19 0.10
C ARG A 18 -9.97 -1.87 0.88
N ARG A 19 -8.88 -1.10 0.73
CA ARG A 19 -8.75 0.19 1.41
C ARG A 19 -9.79 1.20 0.90
N LEU A 20 -10.04 1.23 -0.40
CA LEU A 20 -11.07 2.07 -1.01
C LEU A 20 -12.48 1.67 -0.55
N GLN A 21 -12.80 0.38 -0.54
CA GLN A 21 -14.07 -0.13 -0.03
C GLN A 21 -14.30 0.29 1.44
N PHE A 22 -13.28 0.15 2.28
CA PHE A 22 -13.34 0.58 3.67
C PHE A 22 -13.52 2.10 3.81
N ALA A 23 -12.76 2.88 3.04
CA ALA A 23 -12.86 4.34 3.05
C ALA A 23 -14.26 4.80 2.63
N VAL A 24 -14.82 4.25 1.55
CA VAL A 24 -16.18 4.59 1.09
C VAL A 24 -17.22 4.22 2.14
N HIS A 25 -17.14 3.02 2.73
CA HIS A 25 -18.07 2.59 3.76
C HIS A 25 -18.08 3.51 5.01
N ARG A 26 -16.95 4.19 5.29
CA ARG A 26 -16.78 5.10 6.41
C ARG A 26 -16.82 6.59 6.03
N ASN A 27 -17.20 6.95 4.80
CA ASN A 27 -17.15 8.33 4.26
C ASN A 27 -15.77 9.01 4.39
N CYS A 28 -14.71 8.27 4.06
CA CYS A 28 -13.32 8.57 4.39
C CYS A 28 -13.08 8.59 5.91
N THR A 29 -12.04 7.92 6.36
CA THR A 29 -11.75 7.77 7.78
C THR A 29 -11.43 9.10 8.48
N ARG A 30 -10.87 10.08 7.75
CA ARG A 30 -10.50 11.41 8.28
C ARG A 30 -10.55 12.53 7.25
N PRO A 31 -10.60 13.81 7.68
CA PRO A 31 -10.66 14.97 6.77
C PRO A 31 -9.45 15.14 5.84
N ASP A 32 -8.30 14.60 6.21
CA ASP A 32 -7.06 14.65 5.42
C ASP A 32 -6.88 13.41 4.50
N ALA A 33 -7.80 12.44 4.56
CA ALA A 33 -7.78 11.30 3.66
C ALA A 33 -8.12 11.70 2.22
N ARG A 34 -7.36 11.19 1.25
CA ARG A 34 -7.52 11.49 -0.17
C ARG A 34 -7.40 10.24 -1.01
N ILE A 35 -8.30 10.12 -1.98
CA ILE A 35 -8.18 9.19 -3.11
C ILE A 35 -7.57 9.98 -4.27
N ILE A 36 -6.45 9.50 -4.80
CA ILE A 36 -5.71 10.14 -5.88
C ILE A 36 -5.75 9.20 -7.07
N LEU A 37 -6.05 9.75 -8.24
CA LEU A 37 -6.08 9.02 -9.50
C LEU A 37 -5.34 9.83 -10.57
N SER A 38 -4.50 9.15 -11.34
CA SER A 38 -3.93 9.65 -12.57
C SER A 38 -4.14 8.59 -13.65
N SER A 39 -4.86 8.92 -14.72
CA SER A 39 -5.11 8.03 -15.85
C SER A 39 -5.02 8.77 -17.19
N ASP A 40 -4.82 8.01 -18.26
CA ASP A 40 -4.87 8.47 -19.66
C ASP A 40 -6.19 9.15 -20.05
N THR A 41 -7.32 8.65 -19.53
CA THR A 41 -8.67 9.20 -19.80
C THR A 41 -9.13 10.25 -18.78
N GLY A 42 -8.35 10.48 -17.71
CA GLY A 42 -8.70 11.39 -16.61
C GLY A 42 -9.88 10.95 -15.72
N GLN A 43 -10.61 9.87 -16.06
CA GLN A 43 -11.72 9.34 -15.25
C GLN A 43 -11.71 7.80 -15.22
N ILE A 44 -11.83 7.22 -14.02
CA ILE A 44 -12.31 5.84 -13.81
C ILE A 44 -13.78 5.96 -13.37
N ARG A 45 -14.68 6.20 -14.31
CA ARG A 45 -16.14 6.09 -14.09
C ARG A 45 -16.72 5.14 -15.13
N ASP A 46 -17.94 4.68 -14.90
CA ASP A 46 -18.72 3.99 -15.92
C ASP A 46 -18.99 4.97 -17.07
N GLY A 47 -18.09 4.93 -18.05
CA GLY A 47 -18.12 5.71 -19.26
C GLY A 47 -17.66 4.84 -20.44
N PRO A 48 -17.86 5.30 -21.67
CA PRO A 48 -17.53 4.52 -22.86
C PRO A 48 -16.03 4.25 -22.99
N THR A 49 -15.19 5.13 -22.44
CA THR A 49 -13.73 5.04 -22.51
C THR A 49 -13.17 4.61 -21.15
N LYS A 50 -12.66 3.39 -21.07
CA LYS A 50 -11.98 2.88 -19.88
C LYS A 50 -10.47 3.18 -19.98
N PRO A 51 -9.82 3.59 -18.88
CA PRO A 51 -8.39 3.86 -18.91
C PRO A 51 -7.59 2.58 -19.10
N THR A 52 -6.55 2.66 -19.93
CA THR A 52 -5.61 1.55 -20.14
C THR A 52 -4.41 1.67 -19.20
N CYS A 53 -3.89 2.89 -19.07
CA CYS A 53 -2.78 3.24 -18.20
C CYS A 53 -3.26 4.14 -17.06
N PHE A 54 -3.05 3.69 -15.81
CA PHE A 54 -3.37 4.51 -14.66
C PHE A 54 -2.53 4.15 -13.42
N ALA A 55 -2.49 5.09 -12.49
CA ALA A 55 -2.03 4.89 -11.12
C ALA A 55 -3.03 5.51 -10.15
N ALA A 56 -3.30 4.80 -9.05
CA ALA A 56 -4.23 5.22 -8.02
C ALA A 56 -3.62 5.02 -6.64
N ALA A 57 -3.99 5.88 -5.69
CA ALA A 57 -3.62 5.72 -4.30
C ALA A 57 -4.73 6.20 -3.37
N TYR A 58 -4.74 5.60 -2.19
CA TYR A 58 -5.38 6.15 -1.02
C TYR A 58 -4.27 6.63 -0.07
N ALA A 59 -4.37 7.86 0.43
CA ALA A 59 -3.43 8.42 1.39
C ALA A 59 -4.15 9.15 2.52
N GLU A 60 -3.64 9.01 3.74
CA GLU A 60 -4.14 9.63 4.96
C GLU A 60 -2.94 10.07 5.81
N LEU A 61 -2.76 11.39 5.95
CA LEU A 61 -1.53 12.00 6.44
C LEU A 61 -1.46 12.01 7.99
N SER A 62 -2.59 11.88 8.67
CA SER A 62 -2.73 12.02 10.12
C SER A 62 -2.72 10.68 10.89
N THR A 63 -2.78 9.52 10.22
CA THR A 63 -2.97 8.20 10.85
C THR A 63 -1.72 7.41 11.18
N GLY A 64 -0.55 8.05 11.15
CA GLY A 64 0.63 7.37 11.67
C GLY A 64 0.45 7.03 13.16
N PRO A 65 1.00 5.90 13.62
CA PRO A 65 2.08 5.13 13.01
C PRO A 65 1.67 4.07 11.97
N ASP A 66 0.37 3.83 11.77
CA ASP A 66 -0.09 2.77 10.88
C ASP A 66 0.19 3.07 9.40
N THR A 67 -0.17 2.15 8.52
CA THR A 67 -0.11 2.39 7.06
C THR A 67 -0.90 3.64 6.70
N GLN A 68 -0.19 4.65 6.20
CA GLN A 68 -0.76 5.94 5.80
C GLN A 68 -1.09 5.99 4.31
N MET A 69 -0.47 5.13 3.50
CA MET A 69 -0.69 5.12 2.06
C MET A 69 -0.72 3.70 1.49
N VAL A 70 -1.63 3.48 0.54
CA VAL A 70 -1.63 2.30 -0.34
C VAL A 70 -1.73 2.82 -1.77
N MET A 71 -0.93 2.29 -2.67
CA MET A 71 -0.96 2.67 -4.08
C MET A 71 -0.93 1.46 -4.99
N TYR A 72 -1.38 1.67 -6.23
CA TYR A 72 -1.44 0.68 -7.28
C TYR A 72 -1.21 1.36 -8.63
N SER A 73 -0.52 0.67 -9.54
CA SER A 73 -0.39 1.06 -10.95
C SER A 73 -0.86 -0.08 -11.85
N SER A 74 -1.50 0.24 -12.98
CA SER A 74 -1.93 -0.79 -13.94
C SER A 74 -0.75 -1.56 -14.55
N MET A 75 0.48 -1.04 -14.43
CA MET A 75 1.70 -1.77 -14.79
C MET A 75 1.94 -3.02 -13.92
N GLU A 76 1.24 -3.19 -12.80
CA GLU A 76 1.40 -4.36 -11.93
C GLU A 76 0.71 -5.62 -12.49
N GLN A 77 -0.06 -5.50 -13.58
CA GLN A 77 -0.74 -6.64 -14.23
C GLN A 77 0.21 -7.53 -15.05
N GLY A 78 1.40 -7.05 -15.36
CA GLY A 78 2.35 -7.74 -16.22
C GLY A 78 3.50 -6.81 -16.57
N ARG A 79 4.44 -7.30 -17.37
CA ARG A 79 5.57 -6.47 -17.77
C ARG A 79 5.12 -5.51 -18.88
N PRO A 80 5.11 -4.17 -18.64
CA PRO A 80 4.79 -3.22 -19.70
C PRO A 80 5.84 -3.31 -20.81
N SER A 81 5.43 -3.05 -22.05
CA SER A 81 6.36 -2.87 -23.17
C SER A 81 7.22 -1.61 -22.97
N ASP A 82 8.30 -1.49 -23.74
CA ASP A 82 9.20 -0.32 -23.70
C ASP A 82 8.47 0.99 -24.09
N GLU A 83 7.40 0.89 -24.89
CA GLU A 83 6.56 2.03 -25.28
C GLU A 83 5.57 2.43 -24.18
N GLU A 84 5.03 1.46 -23.43
CA GLU A 84 4.06 1.70 -22.34
C GLU A 84 4.74 2.16 -21.03
N LEU A 85 5.99 1.74 -20.81
CA LEU A 85 6.71 2.03 -19.56
C LEU A 85 6.78 3.54 -19.24
N PRO A 86 7.15 4.45 -20.17
CA PRO A 86 7.13 5.89 -19.92
C PRO A 86 5.74 6.44 -19.56
N VAL A 87 4.68 5.85 -20.11
CA VAL A 87 3.29 6.26 -19.83
C VAL A 87 2.93 5.91 -18.38
N HIS A 88 3.23 4.67 -17.95
CA HIS A 88 3.03 4.26 -16.55
C HIS A 88 3.88 5.09 -15.57
N GLU A 89 5.16 5.31 -15.88
CA GLU A 89 6.03 6.19 -15.08
C GLU A 89 5.42 7.59 -14.95
N GLY A 90 4.90 8.15 -16.05
CA GLY A 90 4.21 9.44 -16.06
C GLY A 90 3.04 9.50 -15.09
N HIS A 91 2.17 8.47 -15.06
CA HIS A 91 1.02 8.44 -14.14
C HIS A 91 1.42 8.25 -12.68
N ILE A 92 2.45 7.42 -12.40
CA ILE A 92 3.01 7.30 -11.05
C ILE A 92 3.56 8.64 -10.58
N MET A 93 4.28 9.36 -11.45
CA MET A 93 4.85 10.67 -11.12
C MET A 93 3.81 11.78 -10.98
N ASN A 94 2.69 11.72 -11.71
CA ASN A 94 1.53 12.60 -11.49
C ASN A 94 0.95 12.41 -10.07
N LEU A 95 0.81 11.16 -9.63
CA LEU A 95 0.33 10.82 -8.30
C LEU A 95 1.28 11.36 -7.22
N VAL A 96 2.59 11.16 -7.37
CA VAL A 96 3.62 11.72 -6.47
C VAL A 96 3.55 13.25 -6.40
N ARG A 97 3.41 13.93 -7.55
CA ARG A 97 3.23 15.39 -7.58
C ARG A 97 1.97 15.84 -6.84
N THR A 98 0.89 15.07 -6.94
CA THR A 98 -0.36 15.35 -6.22
C THR A 98 -0.19 15.17 -4.72
N LEU A 99 0.47 14.10 -4.27
CA LEU A 99 0.83 13.91 -2.85
C LEU A 99 1.68 15.06 -2.31
N ALA A 100 2.65 15.55 -3.09
CA ALA A 100 3.48 16.68 -2.69
C ALA A 100 2.66 17.98 -2.50
N LYS A 101 1.61 18.19 -3.29
CA LYS A 101 0.66 19.30 -3.10
C LYS A 101 -0.16 19.13 -1.83
N LEU A 102 -0.76 17.94 -1.65
CA LEU A 102 -1.54 17.61 -0.46
C LEU A 102 -0.73 17.74 0.84
N ARG A 103 0.55 17.35 0.82
CA ARG A 103 1.45 17.53 1.96
C ARG A 103 1.61 19.00 2.36
N LYS A 104 1.75 19.89 1.37
CA LYS A 104 1.86 21.34 1.59
C LYS A 104 0.56 21.90 2.16
N GLU A 105 -0.58 21.43 1.67
CA GLU A 105 -1.92 21.85 2.14
C GLU A 105 -2.23 21.37 3.56
N TYR A 106 -1.81 20.15 3.93
CA TYR A 106 -2.13 19.55 5.23
C TYR A 106 -1.63 20.37 6.42
N GLY A 107 -0.45 21.00 6.32
CA GLY A 107 0.12 21.87 7.36
C GLY A 107 0.47 21.19 8.70
N GLY A 108 -0.06 20.01 9.00
CA GLY A 108 0.18 19.24 10.21
C GLY A 108 1.51 18.50 10.22
N LYS A 109 1.84 17.94 11.40
CA LYS A 109 2.98 17.02 11.58
C LYS A 109 2.62 15.64 11.04
N LEU A 110 3.56 14.99 10.37
CA LEU A 110 3.46 13.58 10.02
C LEU A 110 4.14 12.74 11.10
N ALA A 111 3.67 11.50 11.30
CA ALA A 111 4.27 10.59 12.27
C ALA A 111 5.70 10.18 11.90
N TYR A 112 6.03 10.16 10.61
CA TYR A 112 7.35 9.78 10.09
C TYR A 112 8.09 10.98 9.49
N GLY A 113 8.11 12.10 10.23
CA GLY A 113 8.82 13.32 9.83
C GLY A 113 8.22 13.97 8.59
N ASN A 114 8.85 13.79 7.42
CA ASN A 114 8.33 14.27 6.15
C ASN A 114 7.94 13.13 5.18
N SER A 115 7.73 11.93 5.71
CA SER A 115 7.42 10.72 4.97
C SER A 115 6.06 10.15 5.37
N LEU A 116 5.47 9.35 4.48
CA LEU A 116 4.29 8.52 4.74
C LEU A 116 4.71 7.05 4.73
N LEU A 117 4.15 6.26 5.66
CA LEU A 117 4.33 4.80 5.63
C LEU A 117 3.44 4.18 4.55
N VAL A 118 4.06 3.50 3.58
CA VAL A 118 3.38 2.82 2.48
C VAL A 118 3.23 1.34 2.81
N GLY A 119 1.99 0.84 2.83
CA GLY A 119 1.71 -0.52 3.35
C GLY A 119 2.08 -1.66 2.40
N ASN A 120 2.10 -1.39 1.09
CA ASN A 120 2.58 -2.32 0.08
C ASN A 120 2.98 -1.56 -1.19
N LEU A 121 4.00 -2.04 -1.88
CA LEU A 121 4.47 -1.46 -3.13
C LEU A 121 5.06 -2.55 -4.03
N HIS A 122 4.55 -2.66 -5.25
CA HIS A 122 5.11 -3.55 -6.26
C HIS A 122 6.56 -3.16 -6.60
N SER A 123 7.43 -4.13 -6.88
CA SER A 123 8.87 -3.89 -7.07
C SER A 123 9.15 -2.92 -8.22
N ASP A 124 8.39 -2.98 -9.30
CA ASP A 124 8.61 -2.10 -10.45
C ASP A 124 8.20 -0.66 -10.13
N VAL A 125 7.11 -0.48 -9.38
CA VAL A 125 6.69 0.84 -8.88
C VAL A 125 7.72 1.38 -7.89
N LEU A 126 8.25 0.52 -7.00
CA LEU A 126 9.35 0.88 -6.10
C LEU A 126 10.58 1.34 -6.88
N ASN A 127 10.99 0.62 -7.93
CA ASN A 127 12.14 0.99 -8.75
C ASN A 127 11.95 2.35 -9.40
N ILE A 128 10.76 2.65 -9.93
CA ILE A 128 10.43 3.97 -10.49
C ILE A 128 10.55 5.06 -9.42
N LEU A 129 9.95 4.85 -8.24
CA LEU A 129 9.96 5.83 -7.16
C LEU A 129 11.36 6.03 -6.57
N ALA A 130 12.17 4.98 -6.49
CA ALA A 130 13.54 5.00 -6.00
C ALA A 130 14.45 5.89 -6.87
N LYS A 131 14.27 5.88 -8.20
CA LYS A 131 14.98 6.79 -9.13
C LYS A 131 14.79 8.27 -8.77
N THR A 132 13.72 8.60 -8.06
CA THR A 132 13.39 9.99 -7.70
C THR A 132 13.93 10.41 -6.33
N GLY A 133 14.54 9.50 -5.57
CA GLY A 133 14.99 9.74 -4.20
C GLY A 133 13.87 9.95 -3.18
N ARG A 134 12.60 9.75 -3.56
CA ARG A 134 11.42 10.00 -2.71
C ARG A 134 10.96 8.80 -1.88
N VAL A 135 11.53 7.63 -2.12
CA VAL A 135 11.25 6.43 -1.35
C VAL A 135 12.54 5.90 -0.77
N THR A 136 12.55 5.76 0.55
CA THR A 136 13.59 5.03 1.28
C THR A 136 12.98 3.72 1.71
N THR A 137 13.65 2.61 1.42
CA THR A 137 13.23 1.31 1.93
C THR A 137 13.49 1.25 3.42
N ARG A 138 12.44 1.00 4.20
CA ARG A 138 12.59 0.58 5.60
C ARG A 138 12.83 -0.91 5.60
N ARG A 139 13.97 -1.35 6.14
CA ARG A 139 14.33 -2.78 6.25
C ARG A 139 13.49 -3.49 7.32
N ASP A 140 12.73 -2.74 8.09
CA ASP A 140 12.00 -3.22 9.26
C ASP A 140 10.87 -4.21 8.88
N TYR A 141 10.45 -4.24 7.60
CA TYR A 141 9.41 -5.12 7.06
C TYR A 141 9.95 -6.11 6.01
N ASP A 142 11.22 -6.49 6.13
CA ASP A 142 11.97 -7.36 5.22
C ASP A 142 11.12 -8.49 4.61
N LYS A 143 11.24 -8.68 3.30
CA LYS A 143 10.73 -9.88 2.63
C LYS A 143 11.55 -11.06 3.13
N TRP A 144 10.91 -12.00 3.81
CA TRP A 144 11.58 -13.16 4.39
C TRP A 144 11.75 -14.26 3.34
N LEU A 145 12.97 -14.76 3.19
CA LEU A 145 13.19 -16.04 2.51
C LEU A 145 12.89 -17.17 3.49
N PHE A 146 11.78 -17.83 3.26
CA PHE A 146 11.37 -18.98 4.06
C PHE A 146 12.17 -20.21 3.61
N ARG A 147 13.01 -20.73 4.50
CA ARG A 147 13.83 -21.92 4.26
C ARG A 147 12.97 -23.16 4.35
N MET A 148 12.62 -23.73 3.20
CA MET A 148 11.77 -24.92 3.10
C MET A 148 12.39 -26.12 3.80
N GLU A 149 13.72 -26.23 3.83
CA GLU A 149 14.46 -27.31 4.49
C GLU A 149 14.31 -27.31 6.02
N HIS A 150 13.88 -26.19 6.62
CA HIS A 150 13.63 -26.07 8.05
C HIS A 150 12.14 -26.10 8.40
N VAL A 151 11.27 -26.26 7.39
CA VAL A 151 9.84 -26.48 7.62
C VAL A 151 9.71 -27.87 8.20
N PRO A 152 9.18 -28.02 9.43
CA PRO A 152 8.96 -29.35 9.97
C PRO A 152 8.09 -30.13 8.99
N GLU A 153 8.48 -31.36 8.66
CA GLU A 153 7.56 -32.26 7.96
C GLU A 153 6.26 -32.31 8.77
N LEU A 154 5.13 -32.22 8.07
CA LEU A 154 3.82 -32.21 8.69
C LEU A 154 3.65 -33.55 9.41
N LYS A 155 4.00 -33.61 10.70
CA LYS A 155 3.56 -34.71 11.55
C LYS A 155 2.04 -34.62 11.51
N GLU A 156 1.39 -35.67 11.04
CA GLU A 156 -0.09 -35.77 10.90
C GLU A 156 -0.82 -35.38 12.20
N THR A 157 -0.09 -35.41 13.32
CA THR A 157 -0.48 -34.83 14.60
C THR A 157 0.62 -33.87 15.07
N LEU A 158 0.39 -32.56 14.93
CA LEU A 158 1.06 -31.61 15.81
C LEU A 158 0.65 -31.97 17.24
N ASP A 159 1.61 -32.20 18.12
CA ASP A 159 1.31 -32.32 19.55
C ASP A 159 0.89 -30.95 20.05
N LEU A 160 -0.42 -30.68 19.97
CA LEU A 160 -1.05 -29.46 20.44
C LEU A 160 -1.15 -29.41 21.97
N ALA A 161 -0.61 -30.41 22.70
CA ALA A 161 -0.58 -30.37 24.15
C ALA A 161 0.21 -29.13 24.62
N GLY A 162 -0.51 -28.18 25.20
CA GLY A 162 0.02 -26.89 25.66
C GLY A 162 -0.19 -25.72 24.69
N MET A 163 -0.48 -25.97 23.41
CA MET A 163 -0.94 -24.93 22.49
C MET A 163 -2.43 -24.66 22.73
N HIS A 164 -2.72 -23.47 23.27
CA HIS A 164 -4.08 -23.02 23.49
C HIS A 164 -4.29 -21.70 22.77
N TRP A 165 -5.51 -21.48 22.29
CA TRP A 165 -5.95 -20.16 21.88
C TRP A 165 -6.03 -19.27 23.12
N GLY A 166 -5.04 -18.41 23.28
CA GLY A 166 -5.01 -17.40 24.33
C GLY A 166 -5.69 -16.10 23.90
N THR A 167 -6.09 -15.30 24.88
CA THR A 167 -6.40 -13.89 24.65
C THR A 167 -5.11 -13.09 24.85
N ALA A 168 -4.81 -12.16 23.94
CA ALA A 168 -3.64 -11.30 24.12
C ALA A 168 -3.75 -10.50 25.42
N SER A 169 -2.74 -10.58 26.27
CA SER A 169 -2.65 -9.79 27.49
C SER A 169 -2.02 -8.42 27.21
N LEU A 170 -2.17 -7.50 28.16
CA LEU A 170 -1.50 -6.19 28.08
C LEU A 170 0.03 -6.33 28.09
N GLU A 171 0.56 -7.37 28.73
CA GLU A 171 2.00 -7.66 28.75
C GLU A 171 2.50 -8.15 27.38
N ASP A 172 1.72 -8.97 26.68
CA ASP A 172 2.00 -9.35 25.29
C ASP A 172 2.03 -8.12 24.37
N CYS A 173 1.07 -7.21 24.54
CA CYS A 173 1.06 -5.94 23.82
C CYS A 173 2.32 -5.11 24.11
N ARG A 174 2.77 -5.03 25.38
CA ARG A 174 4.01 -4.33 25.78
C ARG A 174 5.26 -5.00 25.21
N LEU A 175 5.30 -6.32 25.16
CA LEU A 175 6.42 -7.08 24.58
C LEU A 175 6.54 -6.82 23.08
N VAL A 176 5.45 -6.97 22.33
CA VAL A 176 5.40 -6.65 20.88
C VAL A 176 5.78 -5.19 20.65
N ALA A 177 5.25 -4.29 21.47
CA ALA A 177 5.62 -2.88 21.47
C ALA A 177 7.13 -2.67 21.68
N SER A 178 7.77 -3.33 22.66
CA SER A 178 9.20 -3.15 22.93
C SER A 178 10.10 -3.64 21.79
N ARG A 179 9.60 -4.52 20.93
CA ARG A 179 10.34 -5.19 19.86
C ARG A 179 10.08 -4.61 18.47
N THR A 180 9.22 -3.60 18.37
CA THR A 180 8.93 -2.91 17.12
C THR A 180 9.30 -1.43 17.25
N ASP A 181 9.78 -0.85 16.15
CA ASP A 181 10.12 0.58 16.03
C ASP A 181 8.94 1.42 15.53
N ILE A 182 7.73 0.87 15.63
CA ILE A 182 6.47 1.53 15.28
C ILE A 182 6.23 2.65 16.30
N PRO A 183 6.22 3.94 15.89
CA PRO A 183 5.93 5.07 16.78
C PRO A 183 4.59 4.88 17.48
N ARG A 184 4.38 5.40 18.69
CA ARG A 184 3.08 5.30 19.37
C ARG A 184 2.44 6.67 19.50
N PRO A 185 1.11 6.77 19.33
CA PRO A 185 0.39 7.97 19.77
C PRO A 185 0.67 8.19 21.28
N PRO A 186 0.74 9.46 21.73
CA PRO A 186 0.82 9.77 23.15
C PRO A 186 -0.42 9.25 23.92
#